data_AF-A0A927HQ32-F1
#
_entry.id   AF-A0A927HQ32-F1
#
_cell.length_a   1.000
_cell.length_b   1.000
_cell.length_c   1.000
_cell.angle_alpha   90.00
_cell.angle_beta   90.00
_cell.angle_gamma   90.00
#
_symmetry.space_group_name_H-M   'P 1'
#
loop_
_entity.id
_entity.type
_entity.pdbx_description
1 polymer ?
#
loop_
_entity_poly.entity_id
_entity_poly.type
_entity_poly.pdbx_seq_one_letter_code
_entity_poly.pdbx_strand_id
1 'polypeptide(L)'
;MGTNNVDCCARVRHGPSVAGLHQSVGNGAMSNAITEIDNTDLVFIFGYNPADSHPIVANHVINAKRNGAKIIVCDPRKIETARIADMHIALKNGSNIALLNAIGHVIIEEDLYDKSFVASRSEGFEEYRKIVEGYTPESVEEITGVSAQEIRACARMYASAKSAAILWGMGVTQFYRGRGDGAVADQPRDPHRQPRQAERRRQPGTRPEQRSGRLRYGALPDTYPGYQYVKFPENREKFAKASGRGKPACAYRLSHQRIAAPRGAR
;
A
#
# COMPACT_ATOMS: atom_id res chain seq x y z
N MET A 1 0.08 -4.36 -34.80
CA MET A 1 -0.79 -5.16 -33.90
C MET A 1 -2.12 -4.50 -33.58
N GLY A 2 -2.21 -3.17 -33.35
CA GLY A 2 -3.52 -2.51 -33.19
C GLY A 2 -4.32 -2.99 -31.98
N THR A 3 -3.64 -3.48 -30.95
CA THR A 3 -4.22 -4.09 -29.75
C THR A 3 -3.58 -3.49 -28.50
N ASN A 4 -4.37 -3.40 -27.42
CA ASN A 4 -3.90 -3.04 -26.09
C ASN A 4 -3.53 -4.27 -25.25
N ASN A 5 -3.34 -5.43 -25.88
CA ASN A 5 -2.90 -6.66 -25.19
C ASN A 5 -1.41 -6.59 -24.84
N VAL A 6 -1.05 -5.66 -23.96
CA VAL A 6 0.29 -5.47 -23.41
C VAL A 6 0.18 -5.54 -21.90
N ASP A 7 1.01 -6.34 -21.26
CA ASP A 7 1.00 -6.48 -19.81
C ASP A 7 2.38 -6.87 -19.29
N CYS A 8 2.59 -6.75 -17.98
CA CYS A 8 3.86 -7.10 -17.35
C CYS A 8 3.67 -7.80 -15.99
N CYS A 9 4.77 -8.28 -15.42
CA CYS A 9 4.77 -8.98 -14.14
C CYS A 9 4.25 -8.14 -12.94
N ALA A 10 3.94 -6.86 -13.13
CA ALA A 10 3.29 -6.05 -12.10
C ALA A 10 1.93 -6.64 -11.70
N ARG A 11 1.18 -7.26 -12.63
CA ARG A 11 -0.15 -7.86 -12.40
C ARG A 11 -0.15 -8.82 -11.21
N VAL A 12 0.78 -9.78 -11.18
CA VAL A 12 0.88 -10.82 -10.15
C VAL A 12 1.62 -10.36 -8.88
N ARG A 13 2.09 -9.11 -8.87
CA ARG A 13 2.88 -8.56 -7.77
C ARG A 13 2.15 -7.41 -7.06
N HIS A 14 2.31 -6.17 -7.54
CA HIS A 14 1.69 -4.97 -6.92
C HIS A 14 0.51 -4.43 -7.72
N GLY A 15 -0.08 -5.21 -8.63
CA GLY A 15 -1.34 -4.85 -9.29
C GLY A 15 -2.40 -4.40 -8.27
N PRO A 16 -2.57 -5.10 -7.14
CA PRO A 16 -3.46 -4.66 -6.07
C PRO A 16 -3.08 -3.32 -5.43
N SER A 17 -1.78 -3.02 -5.23
CA SER A 17 -1.35 -1.71 -4.73
C SER A 17 -1.64 -0.60 -5.72
N VAL A 18 -1.42 -0.82 -7.03
CA VAL A 18 -1.75 0.19 -8.04
C VAL A 18 -3.24 0.48 -8.04
N ALA A 19 -4.08 -0.56 -7.98
CA ALA A 19 -5.53 -0.38 -7.95
C ALA A 19 -6.01 0.32 -6.66
N GLY A 20 -5.55 -0.15 -5.49
CA GLY A 20 -5.95 0.40 -4.19
C GLY A 20 -5.49 1.85 -4.02
N LEU A 21 -4.19 2.13 -4.24
CA LEU A 21 -3.67 3.48 -4.07
C LEU A 21 -4.15 4.45 -5.16
N HIS A 22 -4.42 3.99 -6.38
CA HIS A 22 -5.02 4.89 -7.37
C HIS A 22 -6.44 5.32 -6.95
N GLN A 23 -7.19 4.42 -6.31
CA GLN A 23 -8.51 4.76 -5.76
C GLN A 23 -8.40 5.66 -4.52
N SER A 24 -7.45 5.40 -3.61
CA SER A 24 -7.33 6.16 -2.36
C SER A 24 -6.62 7.51 -2.51
N VAL A 25 -5.50 7.56 -3.24
CA VAL A 25 -4.60 8.74 -3.34
C VAL A 25 -4.29 9.16 -4.78
N GLY A 26 -4.93 8.55 -5.77
CA GLY A 26 -4.77 8.91 -7.19
C GLY A 26 -3.48 8.38 -7.84
N ASN A 27 -2.55 7.76 -7.10
CA ASN A 27 -1.28 7.27 -7.66
C ASN A 27 -0.81 5.96 -7.00
N GLY A 28 -0.45 4.97 -7.82
CA GLY A 28 0.05 3.66 -7.38
C GLY A 28 1.55 3.56 -7.09
N ALA A 29 2.30 4.67 -7.21
CA ALA A 29 3.72 4.72 -6.93
C ALA A 29 4.02 4.93 -5.43
N MET A 30 5.29 4.80 -5.05
CA MET A 30 5.76 5.28 -3.76
C MET A 30 5.49 6.78 -3.63
N SER A 31 4.91 7.20 -2.50
CA SER A 31 4.62 8.63 -2.30
C SER A 31 5.82 9.41 -1.76
N ASN A 32 6.76 8.74 -1.06
CA ASN A 32 8.08 9.28 -0.68
C ASN A 32 9.23 8.59 -1.40
N ALA A 33 10.39 9.24 -1.36
CA ALA A 33 11.65 8.60 -1.70
C ALA A 33 12.13 7.60 -0.64
N ILE A 34 12.95 6.64 -1.05
CA ILE A 34 13.60 5.66 -0.16
C ILE A 34 14.49 6.37 0.87
N THR A 35 15.19 7.43 0.47
CA THR A 35 16.07 8.22 1.34
C THR A 35 15.33 8.96 2.46
N GLU A 36 14.01 9.15 2.34
CA GLU A 36 13.21 9.78 3.39
C GLU A 36 12.93 8.83 4.57
N ILE A 37 13.16 7.52 4.41
CA ILE A 37 12.99 6.54 5.49
C ILE A 37 13.91 6.89 6.67
N ASP A 38 15.13 7.36 6.41
CA ASP A 38 16.15 7.62 7.43
C ASP A 38 15.72 8.67 8.47
N ASN A 39 14.77 9.55 8.11
CA ASN A 39 14.31 10.68 8.94
C ASN A 39 12.87 10.50 9.45
N THR A 40 12.33 9.27 9.40
CA THR A 40 11.01 9.00 9.99
C THR A 40 11.11 8.78 11.50
N ASP A 41 10.09 9.14 12.28
CA ASP A 41 10.04 8.82 13.71
C ASP A 41 9.53 7.40 13.95
N LEU A 42 8.85 6.82 12.95
CA LEU A 42 8.34 5.46 12.98
C LEU A 42 8.37 4.81 11.59
N VAL A 43 8.89 3.58 11.53
CA VAL A 43 8.80 2.70 10.36
C VAL A 43 7.80 1.59 10.67
N PHE A 44 6.71 1.54 9.92
CA PHE A 44 5.66 0.53 10.06
C PHE A 44 5.77 -0.48 8.91
N ILE A 45 6.40 -1.62 9.18
CA ILE A 45 6.64 -2.67 8.19
C ILE A 45 5.48 -3.66 8.23
N PHE A 46 4.75 -3.82 7.12
CA PHE A 46 3.59 -4.71 7.06
C PHE A 46 3.68 -5.70 5.89
N GLY A 47 3.78 -6.99 6.19
CA GLY A 47 3.88 -8.05 5.18
C GLY A 47 5.08 -7.86 4.25
N TYR A 48 6.22 -7.41 4.79
CA TYR A 48 7.39 -7.02 4.02
C TYR A 48 8.69 -7.39 4.74
N ASN A 49 9.60 -8.05 4.01
CA ASN A 49 10.92 -8.39 4.52
C ASN A 49 12.00 -7.63 3.72
N PRO A 50 12.36 -6.39 4.12
CA PRO A 50 13.37 -5.61 3.42
C PRO A 50 14.76 -6.23 3.51
N ALA A 51 15.10 -6.94 4.59
CA ALA A 51 16.44 -7.52 4.78
C ALA A 51 16.82 -8.45 3.63
N ASP A 52 15.91 -9.34 3.23
CA ASP A 52 16.14 -10.26 2.11
C ASP A 52 15.67 -9.70 0.76
N SER A 53 14.61 -8.88 0.75
CA SER A 53 14.01 -8.43 -0.51
C SER A 53 14.72 -7.23 -1.12
N HIS A 54 15.21 -6.32 -0.28
CA HIS A 54 15.84 -5.05 -0.67
C HIS A 54 16.87 -4.62 0.38
N PRO A 55 18.06 -5.23 0.43
CA PRO A 55 19.05 -4.98 1.48
C PRO A 55 19.42 -3.50 1.68
N ILE A 56 19.43 -2.71 0.59
CA ILE A 56 19.67 -1.26 0.69
C ILE A 56 18.51 -0.52 1.39
N VAL A 57 17.26 -0.91 1.14
CA VAL A 57 16.12 -0.37 1.89
C VAL A 57 16.18 -0.80 3.35
N ALA A 58 16.65 -2.01 3.64
CA ALA A 58 16.88 -2.45 5.02
C ALA A 58 17.92 -1.58 5.73
N ASN A 59 18.99 -1.17 5.03
CA ASN A 59 19.98 -0.24 5.58
C ASN A 59 19.34 1.11 5.95
N HIS A 60 18.42 1.62 5.14
CA HIS A 60 17.67 2.83 5.46
C HIS A 60 16.75 2.66 6.69
N VAL A 61 16.09 1.50 6.82
CA VAL A 61 15.32 1.16 8.04
C VAL A 61 16.23 1.10 9.28
N ILE A 62 17.42 0.51 9.16
CA ILE A 62 18.41 0.46 10.24
C ILE A 62 18.92 1.86 10.58
N ASN A 63 19.15 2.73 9.59
CA ASN A 63 19.53 4.12 9.80
C ASN A 63 18.42 4.90 10.52
N ALA A 64 17.16 4.73 10.13
CA ALA A 64 16.03 5.31 10.85
C ALA A 64 16.04 4.87 12.32
N LYS A 65 16.23 3.58 12.61
CA LYS A 65 16.34 3.07 13.98
C LYS A 65 17.50 3.72 14.75
N ARG A 66 18.67 3.85 14.12
CA ARG A 66 19.84 4.53 14.70
C ARG A 66 19.56 6.00 15.00
N ASN A 67 18.75 6.66 14.17
CA ASN A 67 18.32 8.04 14.36
C ASN A 67 17.20 8.19 15.40
N GLY A 68 16.76 7.11 16.04
CA GLY A 68 15.77 7.10 17.11
C GLY A 68 14.36 6.71 16.68
N ALA A 69 14.17 6.31 15.41
CA ALA A 69 12.87 5.86 14.94
C ALA A 69 12.38 4.60 15.67
N LYS A 70 11.08 4.53 15.90
CA LYS A 70 10.40 3.30 16.33
C LYS A 70 10.15 2.39 15.13
N ILE A 71 10.16 1.09 15.35
CA ILE A 71 9.89 0.10 14.31
C ILE A 71 8.77 -0.83 14.77
N ILE A 72 7.73 -0.92 13.96
CA ILE A 72 6.66 -1.92 14.10
C ILE A 72 6.80 -2.90 12.93
N VAL A 73 6.80 -4.20 13.20
CA VAL A 73 6.80 -5.24 12.18
C VAL A 73 5.55 -6.09 12.32
N CYS A 74 4.71 -6.12 11.29
CA CYS A 74 3.58 -7.02 11.16
C CYS A 74 3.92 -8.10 10.11
N ASP A 75 4.48 -9.21 10.56
CA ASP A 75 4.75 -10.40 9.75
C ASP A 75 4.51 -11.63 10.64
N PRO A 76 3.78 -12.66 10.17
CA PRO A 76 3.58 -13.91 10.91
C PRO A 76 4.89 -14.59 11.32
N ARG A 77 5.97 -14.32 10.59
CA ARG A 77 7.30 -14.89 10.81
C ARG A 77 8.19 -13.92 11.58
N LYS A 78 9.15 -14.47 12.31
CA LYS A 78 10.25 -13.71 12.93
C LYS A 78 11.36 -13.43 11.90
N ILE A 79 11.13 -12.46 11.04
CA ILE A 79 12.10 -12.00 10.03
C ILE A 79 13.22 -11.16 10.67
N GLU A 80 14.31 -10.90 9.95
CA GLU A 80 15.46 -10.14 10.47
C GLU A 80 15.08 -8.75 11.01
N THR A 81 14.17 -8.03 10.33
CA THR A 81 13.69 -6.73 10.82
C THR A 81 12.87 -6.82 12.09
N ALA A 82 12.30 -7.98 12.45
CA ALA A 82 11.61 -8.16 13.73
C ALA A 82 12.59 -8.14 14.91
N ARG A 83 13.87 -8.47 14.70
CA ARG A 83 14.90 -8.44 15.76
C ARG A 83 15.25 -7.03 16.23
N ILE A 84 15.06 -6.03 15.35
CA ILE A 84 15.31 -4.61 15.64
C ILE A 84 14.02 -3.82 15.91
N ALA A 85 12.87 -4.50 15.89
CA ALA A 85 11.56 -3.89 16.07
C ALA A 85 11.29 -3.54 17.54
N ASP A 86 10.64 -2.41 17.79
CA ASP A 86 10.06 -2.10 19.10
C ASP A 86 8.81 -2.95 19.37
N MET A 87 8.07 -3.31 18.31
CA MET A 87 6.95 -4.23 18.38
C MET A 87 6.96 -5.20 17.19
N HIS A 88 6.84 -6.49 17.47
CA HIS A 88 6.58 -7.53 16.47
C HIS A 88 5.17 -8.06 16.64
N ILE A 89 4.29 -7.74 15.68
CA ILE A 89 2.92 -8.23 15.61
C ILE A 89 2.90 -9.49 14.76
N ALA A 90 2.98 -10.64 15.42
CA ALA A 90 2.98 -11.97 14.80
C ALA A 90 1.56 -12.46 14.48
N LEU A 91 0.85 -11.73 13.61
CA LEU A 91 -0.51 -12.08 13.20
C LEU A 91 -0.59 -13.45 12.48
N LYS A 92 -1.76 -14.08 12.53
CA LYS A 92 -2.10 -15.27 11.74
C LYS A 92 -2.11 -14.94 10.24
N ASN A 93 -1.74 -15.92 9.43
CA ASN A 93 -1.73 -15.76 7.97
C ASN A 93 -3.13 -15.38 7.44
N GLY A 94 -3.22 -14.28 6.69
CA GLY A 94 -4.46 -13.84 6.05
C GLY A 94 -5.41 -13.01 6.91
N SER A 95 -5.04 -12.67 8.15
CA SER A 95 -5.84 -11.83 9.05
C SER A 95 -5.56 -10.32 8.91
N ASN A 96 -5.01 -9.88 7.78
CA ASN A 96 -4.53 -8.51 7.55
C ASN A 96 -5.63 -7.45 7.78
N ILE A 97 -6.76 -7.55 7.08
CA ILE A 97 -7.89 -6.61 7.23
C ILE A 97 -8.40 -6.54 8.68
N ALA A 98 -8.48 -7.69 9.37
CA ALA A 98 -8.98 -7.72 10.74
C ALA A 98 -8.06 -6.90 11.67
N LEU A 99 -6.74 -7.07 11.55
CA LEU A 99 -5.77 -6.28 12.29
C LEU A 99 -5.82 -4.80 11.91
N LEU A 100 -5.87 -4.48 10.62
CA LEU A 100 -5.88 -3.09 10.15
C LEU A 100 -7.16 -2.35 10.58
N ASN A 101 -8.32 -3.00 10.52
CA ASN A 101 -9.57 -2.41 10.99
C ASN A 101 -9.57 -2.22 12.50
N ALA A 102 -8.98 -3.14 13.27
CA ALA A 102 -8.87 -2.97 14.71
C ALA A 102 -7.88 -1.87 15.13
N ILE A 103 -6.79 -1.69 14.38
CA ILE A 103 -5.91 -0.53 14.55
C ILE A 103 -6.69 0.76 14.25
N GLY A 104 -7.44 0.80 13.14
CA GLY A 104 -8.28 1.94 12.78
C GLY A 104 -9.38 2.24 13.80
N HIS A 105 -9.98 1.19 14.37
CA HIS A 105 -10.97 1.28 15.45
C HIS A 105 -10.37 2.01 16.65
N VAL A 106 -9.22 1.56 17.16
CA VAL A 106 -8.56 2.17 18.33
C VAL A 106 -8.21 3.63 18.05
N ILE A 107 -7.68 3.94 16.86
CA ILE A 107 -7.31 5.31 16.49
C ILE A 107 -8.53 6.24 16.49
N ILE A 108 -9.69 5.75 16.05
CA ILE A 108 -10.93 6.55 16.01
C ILE A 108 -11.60 6.62 17.39
N GLU A 109 -11.69 5.50 18.10
CA GLU A 109 -12.27 5.39 19.45
C GLU A 109 -11.52 6.29 20.45
N GLU A 110 -10.19 6.31 20.38
CA GLU A 110 -9.34 7.11 21.27
C GLU A 110 -9.06 8.53 20.72
N ASP A 111 -9.73 8.96 19.65
CA ASP A 111 -9.60 10.30 19.05
C ASP A 111 -8.15 10.68 18.66
N LEU A 112 -7.34 9.68 18.26
CA LEU A 112 -5.90 9.84 17.94
C LEU A 112 -5.63 10.26 16.49
N TYR A 113 -6.65 10.37 15.65
CA TYR A 113 -6.52 10.79 14.26
C TYR A 113 -6.44 12.31 14.12
N ASP A 114 -5.84 12.78 13.03
CA ASP A 114 -5.80 14.21 12.72
C ASP A 114 -7.13 14.67 12.14
N LYS A 115 -7.98 15.25 13.00
CA LYS A 115 -9.31 15.79 12.64
C LYS A 115 -9.21 16.85 11.53
N SER A 116 -8.18 17.68 11.54
CA SER A 116 -8.00 18.77 10.57
C SER A 116 -7.63 18.23 9.18
N PHE A 117 -6.76 17.21 9.14
CA PHE A 117 -6.40 16.53 7.91
C PHE A 117 -7.60 15.79 7.33
N VAL A 118 -8.31 15.02 8.17
CA VAL A 118 -9.49 14.26 7.74
C VAL A 118 -10.54 15.20 7.14
N ALA A 119 -10.85 16.31 7.81
CA ALA A 119 -11.84 17.26 7.32
C ALA A 119 -11.45 17.98 6.01
N SER A 120 -10.16 18.22 5.77
CA SER A 120 -9.69 19.04 4.64
C SER A 120 -9.14 18.26 3.44
N ARG A 121 -8.75 16.99 3.65
CA ARG A 121 -8.00 16.19 2.65
C ARG A 121 -8.55 14.78 2.46
N SER A 122 -9.67 14.42 3.08
CA SER A 122 -10.28 13.10 2.92
C SER A 122 -11.78 13.17 2.66
N GLU A 123 -12.32 12.09 2.10
CA GLU A 123 -13.74 11.83 1.93
C GLU A 123 -14.03 10.39 2.39
N GLY A 124 -15.28 10.09 2.75
CA GLY A 124 -15.67 8.73 3.15
C GLY A 124 -15.31 8.33 4.59
N PHE A 125 -14.93 9.29 5.46
CA PHE A 125 -14.51 9.01 6.83
C PHE A 125 -15.63 8.41 7.69
N GLU A 126 -16.87 8.90 7.57
CA GLU A 126 -18.00 8.40 8.37
C GLU A 126 -18.40 6.98 7.95
N GLU A 127 -18.34 6.66 6.66
CA GLU A 127 -18.52 5.30 6.14
C GLU A 127 -17.44 4.36 6.67
N TYR A 128 -16.19 4.81 6.67
CA TYR A 128 -15.07 4.05 7.23
C TYR A 128 -15.23 3.83 8.73
N ARG A 129 -15.60 4.88 9.48
CA ARG A 129 -15.84 4.83 10.92
C ARG A 129 -16.88 3.77 11.29
N LYS A 130 -18.00 3.72 10.57
CA LYS A 130 -19.04 2.69 10.76
C LYS A 130 -18.53 1.28 10.50
N ILE A 131 -17.62 1.11 9.54
CA ILE A 131 -17.03 -0.20 9.24
C ILE A 131 -16.17 -0.66 10.43
N VAL A 132 -15.28 0.20 10.93
CA VAL A 132 -14.33 -0.20 11.98
C VAL A 132 -14.92 -0.22 13.37
N GLU A 133 -16.07 0.42 13.61
CA GLU A 133 -16.77 0.40 14.91
C GLU A 133 -16.98 -1.03 15.44
N GLY A 134 -17.29 -2.00 14.57
CA GLY A 134 -17.46 -3.40 14.96
C GLY A 134 -16.16 -4.21 15.14
N TYR A 135 -15.01 -3.67 14.74
CA TYR A 135 -13.71 -4.33 14.82
C TYR A 135 -12.96 -3.91 16.08
N THR A 136 -13.57 -4.12 17.25
CA THR A 136 -12.85 -3.92 18.52
C THR A 136 -11.63 -4.85 18.56
N PRO A 137 -10.51 -4.46 19.20
CA PRO A 137 -9.36 -5.34 19.34
C PRO A 137 -9.70 -6.70 19.96
N GLU A 138 -10.65 -6.73 20.90
CA GLU A 138 -11.18 -7.96 21.52
C GLU A 138 -11.87 -8.87 20.49
N SER A 139 -12.65 -8.31 19.56
CA SER A 139 -13.40 -9.12 18.58
C SER A 139 -12.51 -9.78 17.53
N VAL A 140 -11.27 -9.28 17.36
CA VAL A 140 -10.33 -9.77 16.36
C VAL A 140 -9.18 -10.60 16.95
N GLU A 141 -9.11 -10.79 18.27
CA GLU A 141 -8.01 -11.55 18.91
C GLU A 141 -7.92 -12.98 18.36
N GLU A 142 -9.04 -13.70 18.27
CA GLU A 142 -9.05 -15.07 17.77
C GLU A 142 -8.65 -15.14 16.28
N ILE A 143 -9.15 -14.20 15.49
CA ILE A 143 -8.92 -14.12 14.03
C ILE A 143 -7.45 -13.79 13.75
N THR A 144 -6.90 -12.81 14.46
CA THR A 144 -5.54 -12.30 14.25
C THR A 144 -4.48 -13.09 15.00
N GLY A 145 -4.84 -13.75 16.11
CA GLY A 145 -3.88 -14.34 17.03
C GLY A 145 -3.02 -13.31 17.77
N VAL A 146 -3.41 -12.05 17.77
CA VAL A 146 -2.72 -10.93 18.43
C VAL A 146 -3.58 -10.45 19.58
N SER A 147 -2.99 -10.18 20.73
CA SER A 147 -3.78 -9.70 21.87
C SER A 147 -4.34 -8.30 21.63
N ALA A 148 -5.50 -8.02 22.23
CA ALA A 148 -6.16 -6.73 22.19
C ALA A 148 -5.26 -5.61 22.75
N GLN A 149 -4.40 -5.96 23.72
CA GLN A 149 -3.40 -5.05 24.28
C GLN A 149 -2.30 -4.70 23.27
N GLU A 150 -1.78 -5.68 22.54
CA GLU A 150 -0.78 -5.45 21.49
C GLU A 150 -1.33 -4.61 20.33
N ILE A 151 -2.59 -4.86 19.94
CA ILE A 151 -3.28 -4.07 18.91
C ILE A 151 -3.40 -2.61 19.34
N ARG A 152 -3.83 -2.34 20.59
CA ARG A 152 -3.90 -0.98 21.13
C ARG A 152 -2.54 -0.31 21.22
N ALA A 153 -1.54 -1.03 21.72
CA ALA A 153 -0.17 -0.51 21.81
C ALA A 153 0.39 -0.16 20.42
N CYS A 154 0.14 -1.00 19.42
CA CYS A 154 0.50 -0.76 18.02
C CYS A 154 -0.19 0.49 17.46
N ALA A 155 -1.51 0.59 17.63
CA ALA A 155 -2.31 1.73 17.19
C ALA A 155 -1.84 3.05 17.83
N ARG A 156 -1.63 3.07 19.15
CA ARG A 156 -1.13 4.24 19.89
C ARG A 156 0.30 4.60 19.50
N MET A 157 1.17 3.62 19.28
CA MET A 157 2.55 3.88 18.85
C MET A 157 2.57 4.51 17.45
N TYR A 158 1.78 3.97 16.51
CA TYR A 158 1.62 4.54 15.18
C TYR A 158 1.01 5.95 15.21
N ALA A 159 -0.06 6.15 15.98
CA ALA A 159 -0.80 7.41 16.06
C ALA A 159 -0.15 8.47 16.97
N SER A 160 0.89 8.15 17.72
CA SER A 160 1.66 9.12 18.51
C SER A 160 2.90 9.63 17.79
N ALA A 161 3.55 8.83 16.93
CA ALA A 161 4.78 9.22 16.22
C ALA A 161 4.58 10.44 15.32
N LYS A 162 5.35 11.53 15.44
CA LYS A 162 5.11 12.74 14.60
C LYS A 162 5.22 12.45 13.09
N SER A 163 5.75 11.29 12.73
CA SER A 163 6.37 11.05 11.46
C SER A 163 6.39 9.53 11.27
N ALA A 164 5.45 8.98 10.50
CA ALA A 164 5.35 7.54 10.27
C ALA A 164 5.42 7.18 8.78
N ALA A 165 6.17 6.14 8.44
CA ALA A 165 6.28 5.60 7.09
C ALA A 165 5.86 4.13 7.08
N ILE A 166 4.78 3.82 6.37
CA ILE A 166 4.34 2.44 6.17
C ILE A 166 5.09 1.85 4.98
N LEU A 167 5.78 0.72 5.20
CA LEU A 167 6.47 -0.07 4.18
C LEU A 167 5.76 -1.41 4.04
N TRP A 168 5.16 -1.67 2.88
CA TRP A 168 4.54 -2.97 2.61
C TRP A 168 5.05 -3.66 1.35
N GLY A 169 4.78 -4.96 1.27
CA GLY A 169 5.28 -5.82 0.20
C GLY A 169 4.27 -6.88 -0.21
N MET A 170 4.79 -8.08 -0.51
CA MET A 170 4.00 -9.18 -1.05
C MET A 170 3.07 -9.83 -0.03
N GLY A 171 3.36 -9.70 1.27
CA GLY A 171 2.48 -10.15 2.36
C GLY A 171 1.17 -9.35 2.46
N VAL A 172 1.01 -8.32 1.63
CA VAL A 172 -0.24 -7.58 1.41
C VAL A 172 -0.84 -7.98 0.07
N THR A 173 -0.07 -7.82 -1.01
CA THR A 173 -0.65 -7.84 -2.36
C THR A 173 -0.94 -9.23 -2.91
N GLN A 174 -0.35 -10.29 -2.35
CA GLN A 174 -0.61 -11.67 -2.79
C GLN A 174 -1.66 -12.41 -1.97
N PHE A 175 -2.37 -11.71 -1.09
CA PHE A 175 -3.62 -12.22 -0.52
C PHE A 175 -4.82 -11.87 -1.41
N TYR A 176 -5.84 -12.72 -1.42
CA TYR A 176 -7.06 -12.49 -2.21
C TYR A 176 -7.72 -11.13 -1.91
N ARG A 177 -7.59 -10.66 -0.65
CA ARG A 177 -8.09 -9.36 -0.19
C ARG A 177 -7.05 -8.22 -0.31
N GLY A 178 -5.94 -8.43 -1.01
CA GLY A 178 -4.81 -7.50 -1.07
C GLY A 178 -5.11 -6.11 -1.66
N ARG A 179 -6.23 -5.94 -2.40
CA ARG A 179 -6.72 -4.60 -2.78
C ARG A 179 -7.25 -3.82 -1.58
N GLY A 180 -7.98 -4.48 -0.69
CA GLY A 180 -8.44 -3.89 0.56
C GLY A 180 -7.27 -3.62 1.51
N ASP A 181 -6.35 -4.57 1.66
CA ASP A 181 -5.20 -4.41 2.56
C ASP A 181 -4.33 -3.20 2.16
N GLY A 182 -4.08 -3.00 0.87
CA GLY A 182 -3.31 -1.85 0.36
C GLY A 182 -4.05 -0.51 0.43
N ALA A 183 -5.38 -0.52 0.49
CA ALA A 183 -6.21 0.67 0.67
C ALA A 183 -6.36 1.06 2.15
N VAL A 184 -6.36 0.07 3.06
CA VAL A 184 -6.45 0.33 4.51
C VAL A 184 -5.07 0.65 5.11
N ALA A 185 -3.98 0.13 4.55
CA ALA A 185 -2.61 0.59 4.88
C ALA A 185 -2.35 2.06 4.50
N ASP A 186 -3.33 2.75 3.90
CA ASP A 186 -3.26 4.16 3.49
C ASP A 186 -3.96 5.12 4.47
N GLN A 187 -4.21 4.68 5.72
CA GLN A 187 -4.81 5.55 6.74
C GLN A 187 -3.99 6.84 6.95
N PRO A 188 -4.61 8.02 6.76
CA PRO A 188 -3.89 9.28 6.72
C PRO A 188 -3.40 9.76 8.10
N ARG A 189 -2.15 10.25 8.13
CA ARG A 189 -1.68 11.26 9.09
C ARG A 189 -0.73 12.22 8.38
N ASP A 190 -0.96 13.52 8.51
CA ASP A 190 0.01 14.55 8.14
C ASP A 190 0.06 15.60 9.25
N PRO A 191 1.19 15.82 9.94
CA PRO A 191 1.29 16.82 10.99
C PRO A 191 1.62 18.17 10.37
N HIS A 192 0.87 19.19 10.77
CA HIS A 192 1.18 20.61 10.62
C HIS A 192 2.61 20.96 10.15
N ARG A 193 2.79 21.21 8.85
CA ARG A 193 3.61 22.31 8.32
C ARG A 193 3.21 22.63 6.88
N GLN A 194 3.01 23.92 6.60
CA GLN A 194 2.92 24.47 5.25
C GLN A 194 4.13 24.03 4.40
N PRO A 195 3.96 23.87 3.08
CA PRO A 195 4.93 23.21 2.21
C PRO A 195 6.19 24.06 2.08
N ARG A 196 7.23 23.68 2.81
CA ARG A 196 8.61 23.83 2.35
C ARG A 196 9.03 22.47 1.82
N GLN A 197 9.73 22.49 0.70
CA GLN A 197 10.09 21.33 -0.12
C GLN A 197 10.49 20.09 0.70
N ALA A 198 9.99 18.92 0.28
CA ALA A 198 10.06 17.60 0.92
C ALA A 198 8.92 17.30 1.91
N GLU A 199 8.62 16.02 2.11
CA GLU A 199 7.63 15.47 3.07
C GLU A 199 6.19 15.28 2.53
N ARG A 200 5.95 14.12 1.91
CA ARG A 200 4.60 13.52 1.72
C ARG A 200 4.65 12.04 2.05
N ARG A 201 4.25 11.66 3.27
CA ARG A 201 4.38 10.31 3.90
C ARG A 201 3.36 9.28 3.37
N ARG A 202 3.82 8.21 2.68
CA ARG A 202 3.28 6.83 2.45
C ARG A 202 4.23 6.01 1.51
N GLN A 203 4.49 4.72 1.75
CA GLN A 203 5.42 3.93 0.91
C GLN A 203 5.00 2.47 0.61
N PRO A 204 4.47 2.16 -0.59
CA PRO A 204 4.56 0.81 -1.15
C PRO A 204 6.02 0.42 -1.43
N GLY A 205 6.59 -0.58 -0.76
CA GLY A 205 7.93 -1.09 -1.06
C GLY A 205 7.99 -1.75 -2.43
N THR A 206 8.20 -0.95 -3.49
CA THR A 206 8.36 -1.43 -4.86
C THR A 206 9.84 -1.59 -5.19
N ARG A 207 10.25 -2.79 -5.69
CA ARG A 207 11.59 -3.02 -6.25
C ARG A 207 11.99 -1.89 -7.21
N PRO A 208 13.01 -1.07 -6.91
CA PRO A 208 13.71 -0.29 -7.94
C PRO A 208 14.61 -1.30 -8.70
N GLU A 209 14.76 -1.31 -10.02
CA GLU A 209 15.10 -0.17 -10.87
C GLU A 209 14.42 -0.21 -12.26
N GLN A 210 13.77 -1.32 -12.66
CA GLN A 210 13.14 -1.44 -14.00
C GLN A 210 11.61 -1.56 -13.98
N ARG A 211 11.01 -1.72 -12.79
CA ARG A 211 9.60 -2.12 -12.64
C ARG A 211 8.64 -0.93 -12.63
N SER A 212 9.00 0.14 -11.92
CA SER A 212 8.31 1.43 -12.04
C SER A 212 8.43 1.96 -13.48
N GLY A 213 9.59 1.77 -14.11
CA GLY A 213 9.82 2.12 -15.51
C GLY A 213 8.81 1.47 -16.47
N ARG A 214 8.64 0.15 -16.43
CA ARG A 214 7.67 -0.56 -17.31
C ARG A 214 6.23 -0.05 -17.16
N LEU A 215 5.78 0.20 -15.93
CA LEU A 215 4.47 0.80 -15.67
C LEU A 215 4.39 2.23 -16.23
N ARG A 216 5.43 3.04 -16.02
CA ARG A 216 5.55 4.40 -16.58
C ARG A 216 5.61 4.42 -18.10
N TYR A 217 6.09 3.36 -18.75
CA TYR A 217 6.09 3.21 -20.21
C TYR A 217 4.79 2.59 -20.75
N GLY A 218 3.76 2.40 -19.93
CA GLY A 218 2.46 1.88 -20.39
C GLY A 218 2.49 0.38 -20.70
N ALA A 219 3.33 -0.41 -20.03
CA ALA A 219 3.29 -1.88 -20.13
C ALA A 219 2.12 -2.49 -19.32
N LEU A 220 0.93 -1.92 -19.51
CA LEU A 220 -0.36 -2.30 -18.94
C LEU A 220 -1.44 -2.20 -20.02
N PRO A 221 -2.50 -3.01 -19.93
CA PRO A 221 -3.50 -3.07 -20.99
C PRO A 221 -4.44 -1.84 -21.05
N ASP A 222 -4.39 -0.98 -20.04
CA ASP A 222 -5.33 0.12 -19.81
C ASP A 222 -4.69 1.51 -19.86
N THR A 223 -3.37 1.61 -20.00
CA THR A 223 -2.64 2.89 -19.92
C THR A 223 -1.54 3.02 -20.98
N TYR A 224 -1.42 4.22 -21.54
CA TYR A 224 -0.26 4.68 -22.29
C TYR A 224 0.87 5.15 -21.34
N PRO A 225 2.09 5.45 -21.85
CA PRO A 225 3.15 6.03 -21.04
C PRO A 225 2.70 7.23 -20.22
N GLY A 226 3.17 7.32 -18.97
CA GLY A 226 2.81 8.38 -18.02
C GLY A 226 1.43 8.22 -17.38
N TYR A 227 0.92 6.99 -17.24
CA TYR A 227 -0.38 6.69 -16.61
C TYR A 227 -1.58 7.34 -17.32
N GLN A 228 -1.49 7.51 -18.64
CA GLN A 228 -2.54 8.10 -19.45
C GLN A 228 -3.52 7.03 -19.92
N TYR A 229 -4.70 6.93 -19.31
CA TYR A 229 -5.63 5.84 -19.62
C TYR A 229 -6.13 5.86 -21.06
N VAL A 230 -6.22 4.66 -21.66
CA VAL A 230 -6.71 4.45 -23.04
C VAL A 230 -8.20 4.77 -23.19
N LYS A 231 -8.96 4.73 -22.08
CA LYS A 231 -10.40 5.05 -22.06
C LYS A 231 -10.67 6.50 -22.49
N PHE A 232 -9.74 7.42 -22.19
CA PHE A 232 -9.90 8.83 -22.51
C PHE A 232 -9.67 9.09 -24.00
N PRO A 233 -10.62 9.70 -24.73
CA PRO A 233 -10.50 9.96 -26.17
C PRO A 233 -9.32 10.87 -26.51
N GLU A 234 -9.08 11.88 -25.68
CA GLU A 234 -8.00 12.87 -25.84
C GLU A 234 -6.62 12.20 -25.86
N ASN A 235 -6.39 11.24 -24.97
CA ASN A 235 -5.15 10.47 -24.93
C ASN A 235 -5.01 9.63 -26.21
N ARG A 236 -6.07 8.95 -26.64
CA ARG A 236 -6.05 8.15 -27.88
C ARG A 236 -5.73 9.02 -29.09
N GLU A 237 -6.28 10.22 -29.17
CA GLU A 237 -6.02 11.16 -30.25
C GLU A 237 -4.57 11.65 -30.24
N LYS A 238 -4.05 12.04 -29.07
CA LYS A 238 -2.66 12.47 -28.90
C LYS A 238 -1.67 11.39 -29.36
N PHE A 239 -1.84 10.16 -28.89
CA PHE A 239 -0.94 9.05 -29.23
C PHE A 239 -1.14 8.56 -30.67
N ALA A 240 -2.35 8.60 -31.22
CA ALA A 240 -2.60 8.29 -32.63
C ALA A 240 -1.90 9.30 -33.56
N LYS A 241 -2.03 10.59 -33.26
CA LYS A 241 -1.35 11.67 -34.01
C LYS A 241 0.16 11.53 -33.95
N ALA A 242 0.73 11.29 -32.77
CA ALA A 242 2.17 11.16 -32.58
C ALA A 242 2.77 9.91 -33.26
N SER A 243 2.01 8.80 -33.30
CA SER A 243 2.49 7.53 -33.88
C SER A 243 2.24 7.39 -35.39
N GLY A 244 1.54 8.35 -36.02
CA GLY A 244 1.17 8.28 -37.44
C GLY A 244 0.23 7.11 -37.77
N ARG A 245 -0.43 6.50 -36.76
CA ARG A 245 -1.32 5.35 -36.92
C ARG A 245 -2.73 5.67 -36.45
N GLY A 246 -3.74 5.01 -37.04
CA GLY A 246 -5.15 5.19 -36.70
C GLY A 246 -5.48 4.86 -35.23
N LYS A 247 -6.59 5.42 -34.73
CA LYS A 247 -7.03 5.30 -33.33
C LYS A 247 -7.19 3.81 -32.94
N PRO A 248 -6.40 3.27 -31.99
CA PRO A 248 -6.61 1.90 -31.53
C PRO A 248 -7.97 1.77 -30.84
N ALA A 249 -8.57 0.58 -30.92
CA ALA A 249 -9.86 0.29 -30.31
C ALA A 249 -9.83 0.53 -28.79
N CYS A 250 -10.95 1.01 -28.23
CA CYS A 250 -11.10 1.28 -26.79
C CYS A 250 -11.10 0.01 -25.92
N ALA A 251 -11.24 -1.18 -26.54
CA ALA A 251 -11.60 -2.40 -25.85
C ALA A 251 -10.43 -3.38 -25.67
N TYR A 252 -10.33 -3.89 -24.45
CA TYR A 252 -9.54 -5.06 -24.08
C TYR A 252 -10.33 -6.33 -24.44
N ARG A 253 -9.76 -7.26 -25.22
CA ARG A 253 -10.37 -8.60 -25.43
C ARG A 253 -9.95 -9.53 -24.28
N LEU A 254 -10.69 -9.50 -23.17
CA LEU A 254 -10.56 -10.44 -22.04
C LEU A 254 -10.83 -11.91 -22.42
N SER A 255 -11.49 -12.17 -23.55
CA SER A 255 -12.06 -13.47 -23.90
C SER A 255 -11.05 -14.61 -24.08
N HIS A 256 -9.74 -14.33 -24.12
CA HIS A 256 -8.71 -15.35 -24.34
C HIS A 256 -7.74 -15.58 -23.17
N GLN A 257 -7.88 -14.85 -22.05
CA GLN A 257 -7.08 -15.08 -20.84
C GLN A 257 -7.94 -15.68 -19.71
N ARG A 258 -8.62 -16.80 -19.98
CA ARG A 258 -8.99 -17.73 -18.90
C ARG A 258 -7.71 -18.45 -18.50
N ILE A 259 -7.11 -18.05 -17.38
CA ILE A 259 -6.30 -18.97 -16.59
C ILE A 259 -7.23 -20.15 -16.30
N ALA A 260 -6.89 -21.32 -16.83
CA ALA A 260 -7.61 -22.55 -16.53
C ALA A 260 -7.51 -22.76 -15.02
N ALA A 261 -8.58 -22.43 -14.29
CA ALA A 261 -8.78 -23.00 -12.97
C ALA A 261 -8.82 -24.52 -13.18
N PRO A 262 -8.03 -25.32 -12.44
CA PRO A 262 -8.16 -26.77 -12.53
C PRO A 262 -9.60 -27.10 -12.17
N ARG A 263 -10.30 -27.77 -13.10
CA ARG A 263 -11.61 -28.36 -12.82
C ARG A 263 -11.36 -29.42 -11.75
N GLY A 264 -11.65 -29.07 -10.50
CA GLY A 264 -11.65 -30.01 -9.39
C GLY A 264 -12.63 -31.13 -9.68
N ALA A 265 -12.11 -32.35 -9.58
CA ALA A 265 -12.86 -33.59 -9.54
C ALA A 265 -13.96 -33.51 -8.46
N ARG A 266 -15.14 -34.06 -8.80
CA ARG A 266 -16.09 -34.56 -7.81
C ARG A 266 -15.58 -35.88 -7.25
#